data_AF-A0A4Y9NAC6-F1
#
_entry.id   AF-A0A4Y9NAC6-F1
#
_cell.length_a   1.000
_cell.length_b   1.000
_cell.length_c   1.000
_cell.angle_alpha   90.00
_cell.angle_beta   90.00
_cell.angle_gamma   90.00
#
_symmetry.space_group_name_H-M   'P 1'
#
loop_
_entity.id
_entity.type
_entity.pdbx_description
1 polymer ?
#
loop_
_entity_poly.entity_id
_entity_poly.type
_entity_poly.pdbx_seq_one_letter_code
_entity_poly.pdbx_strand_id
1 'polypeptide(L)'
;MSPSHRVSGPRVPSFSRRMLSLIGETCTRPVALLVALGCLVPLADDVAGTVVASPGVDHAAARSGVAGSVVDPADRPDAEAAAASARVLVEEATRSLRADALARARADTLPLPTPARETAAAARTAPDPSPTPGTGSTATTTMTPGTGSTATTTMTPGTGSTAMTPGTGSTATAPVAPAAVTAETAAAATTDPEAGSVSGAGGPLSWAPPAGYTSYPVKRVTATDSLTTVNGRGGDVYVQLSPDHPVGPIAITDCRNAVVIGGHITVLPSATVNGADQRAIYVRNCTGTVHIEGVHIDGAVSGAQSDGIAVNAPKAVLQIQNVRVDGLRGGASGNHADVFQPWGGVREFRIDRLSGSSNFQGLHIFENRGEIGRGIIRNTDIAGTDVKPIDKGGYYIWTDCDDDYPLLLDNVYVTPRPGRPFSQSVWPSVTHKECPAKVSEGMATWPADDSITGGVHEGRPSSGAFVPAGTVGLGYTSPGY
;
A
#
# COMPACT_ATOMS: atom_id res chain seq x y z
N MET A 1 -64.38 -30.22 -27.91
CA MET A 1 -64.26 -28.75 -27.96
C MET A 1 -63.56 -28.30 -26.69
N SER A 2 -62.26 -28.02 -26.79
CA SER A 2 -61.43 -27.47 -25.71
C SER A 2 -60.56 -26.37 -26.31
N PRO A 3 -60.51 -25.15 -25.73
CA PRO A 3 -59.78 -24.05 -26.31
C PRO A 3 -58.30 -24.09 -25.90
N SER A 4 -57.46 -23.80 -26.88
CA SER A 4 -55.99 -23.78 -26.81
C SER A 4 -55.51 -22.44 -26.24
N HIS A 5 -54.73 -22.47 -25.14
CA HIS A 5 -54.04 -21.31 -24.58
C HIS A 5 -52.73 -21.08 -25.34
N ARG A 6 -52.61 -19.92 -26.03
CA ARG A 6 -51.34 -19.41 -26.57
C ARG A 6 -50.54 -18.72 -25.45
N VAL A 7 -49.29 -19.14 -25.30
CA VAL A 7 -48.26 -18.48 -24.49
C VAL A 7 -47.57 -17.40 -25.33
N SER A 8 -47.52 -16.18 -24.80
CA SER A 8 -46.81 -15.03 -25.38
C SER A 8 -45.33 -15.07 -24.99
N GLY A 9 -44.44 -15.05 -25.98
CA GLY A 9 -42.99 -14.95 -25.78
C GLY A 9 -42.53 -13.49 -25.53
N PRO A 10 -41.29 -13.30 -25.02
CA PRO A 10 -40.78 -11.99 -24.62
C PRO A 10 -40.32 -11.14 -25.83
N ARG A 11 -40.55 -9.83 -25.73
CA ARG A 11 -40.13 -8.82 -26.70
C ARG A 11 -38.64 -8.47 -26.52
N VAL A 12 -37.89 -8.49 -27.61
CA VAL A 12 -36.52 -7.97 -27.72
C VAL A 12 -36.58 -6.47 -28.06
N PRO A 13 -35.80 -5.58 -27.42
CA PRO A 13 -35.72 -4.19 -27.84
C PRO A 13 -34.81 -4.01 -29.05
N SER A 14 -35.31 -3.27 -30.03
CA SER A 14 -34.66 -2.89 -31.28
C SER A 14 -33.56 -1.86 -31.07
N PHE A 15 -32.32 -2.20 -31.44
CA PHE A 15 -31.23 -1.24 -31.64
C PHE A 15 -31.39 -0.56 -33.01
N SER A 16 -31.59 0.75 -33.02
CA SER A 16 -31.67 1.55 -34.24
C SER A 16 -30.26 1.92 -34.74
N ARG A 17 -29.96 1.55 -35.98
CA ARG A 17 -28.81 2.00 -36.76
C ARG A 17 -29.07 3.42 -37.27
N ARG A 18 -28.13 4.35 -37.04
CA ARG A 18 -27.84 5.43 -38.00
C ARG A 18 -26.34 5.47 -38.29
N MET A 19 -26.06 5.44 -39.58
CA MET A 19 -24.75 5.40 -40.23
C MET A 19 -24.28 6.83 -40.55
N LEU A 20 -22.98 7.03 -40.40
CA LEU A 20 -22.03 7.90 -41.13
C LEU A 20 -22.55 9.04 -42.05
N SER A 21 -21.91 10.22 -41.96
CA SER A 21 -20.94 10.70 -42.98
C SER A 21 -20.30 12.07 -42.65
N LEU A 22 -19.08 12.27 -43.18
CA LEU A 22 -18.23 13.47 -43.38
C LEU A 22 -17.33 13.90 -42.20
N ILE A 23 -16.03 13.59 -42.20
CA ILE A 23 -14.88 14.09 -43.01
C ILE A 23 -14.62 15.59 -42.82
N GLY A 24 -13.42 15.89 -42.28
CA GLY A 24 -12.67 17.11 -42.55
C GLY A 24 -12.38 17.94 -41.30
N GLU A 25 -11.15 17.83 -40.77
CA GLU A 25 -10.19 18.95 -40.68
C GLU A 25 -9.13 18.73 -39.60
N THR A 26 -7.90 18.74 -40.08
CA THR A 26 -6.64 18.88 -39.34
C THR A 26 -6.60 20.20 -38.57
N CYS A 27 -6.25 20.15 -37.28
CA CYS A 27 -5.63 21.29 -36.59
C CYS A 27 -4.63 20.80 -35.55
N THR A 28 -3.36 21.01 -35.90
CA THR A 28 -2.20 21.11 -35.03
C THR A 28 -2.42 22.11 -33.90
N ARG A 29 -2.14 21.75 -32.65
CA ARG A 29 -1.71 22.72 -31.62
C ARG A 29 -0.62 22.17 -30.70
N PRO A 30 0.31 23.04 -30.25
CA PRO A 30 1.60 22.64 -29.74
C PRO A 30 1.64 22.53 -28.22
N VAL A 31 2.64 21.78 -27.76
CA VAL A 31 3.14 21.69 -26.40
C VAL A 31 3.57 23.07 -25.91
N ALA A 32 2.95 23.57 -24.84
CA ALA A 32 3.45 24.68 -24.04
C ALA A 32 4.03 24.12 -22.74
N LEU A 33 5.35 24.04 -22.72
CA LEU A 33 6.19 23.72 -21.57
C LEU A 33 6.27 24.96 -20.67
N LEU A 34 5.75 24.89 -19.45
CA LEU A 34 5.82 25.97 -18.47
C LEU A 34 7.07 25.77 -17.60
N VAL A 35 8.07 26.62 -17.83
CA VAL A 35 9.19 26.88 -16.93
C VAL A 35 8.67 27.77 -15.80
N ALA A 36 8.70 27.29 -14.57
CA ALA A 36 8.51 28.11 -13.38
C ALA A 36 9.65 27.84 -12.40
N LEU A 37 10.73 28.60 -12.56
CA LEU A 37 11.80 28.73 -11.59
C LEU A 37 12.04 30.23 -11.35
N GLY A 38 11.81 30.67 -10.12
CA GLY A 38 12.46 31.83 -9.50
C GLY A 38 12.01 33.22 -9.94
N CYS A 39 11.20 33.88 -9.12
CA CYS A 39 11.29 35.33 -8.85
C CYS A 39 10.50 35.65 -7.57
N LEU A 40 11.18 35.74 -6.44
CA LEU A 40 10.72 36.45 -5.25
C LEU A 40 11.57 37.72 -5.14
N VAL A 41 10.95 38.87 -5.38
CA VAL A 41 11.44 40.20 -5.00
C VAL A 41 10.41 40.75 -4.00
N PRO A 42 10.83 41.33 -2.86
CA PRO A 42 9.91 41.89 -1.89
C PRO A 42 9.46 43.30 -2.32
N LEU A 43 8.16 43.56 -2.28
CA LEU A 43 7.63 44.92 -2.27
C LEU A 43 7.40 45.33 -0.82
N ALA A 44 8.24 46.25 -0.35
CA ALA A 44 7.92 47.14 0.74
C ALA A 44 7.16 48.32 0.14
N ASP A 45 6.02 48.69 0.73
CA ASP A 45 5.44 50.02 0.54
C ASP A 45 4.98 50.55 1.90
N ASP A 46 5.66 51.62 2.31
CA ASP A 46 5.22 52.62 3.25
C ASP A 46 3.96 53.32 2.71
N VAL A 47 2.91 53.43 3.54
CA VAL A 47 1.92 54.49 3.38
C VAL A 47 1.71 55.17 4.73
N ALA A 48 2.35 56.32 4.86
CA ALA A 48 1.98 57.35 5.81
C ALA A 48 0.56 57.86 5.49
N GLY A 49 -0.33 57.76 6.47
CA GLY A 49 -1.72 58.24 6.38
C GLY A 49 -2.05 59.13 7.57
N THR A 50 -2.27 60.39 7.27
CA THR A 50 -2.37 61.56 8.15
C THR A 50 -3.56 61.53 9.12
N VAL A 51 -3.30 62.02 10.33
CA VAL A 51 -4.26 62.33 11.40
C VAL A 51 -5.17 63.49 11.00
N VAL A 52 -6.49 63.33 11.14
CA VAL A 52 -7.45 64.43 11.28
C VAL A 52 -8.26 64.19 12.55
N ALA A 53 -8.13 65.11 13.49
CA ALA A 53 -8.86 65.16 14.74
C ALA A 53 -10.26 65.77 14.56
N SER A 54 -11.23 65.30 15.35
CA SER A 54 -12.39 66.09 15.79
C SER A 54 -12.97 65.50 17.09
N PRO A 55 -13.64 66.33 17.92
CA PRO A 55 -13.55 66.22 19.36
C PRO A 55 -14.73 65.52 20.05
N GLY A 56 -14.39 64.84 21.16
CA GLY A 56 -15.06 64.89 22.46
C GLY A 56 -16.54 64.52 22.57
N VAL A 57 -16.83 63.42 23.27
CA VAL A 57 -17.85 63.38 24.34
C VAL A 57 -17.40 62.37 25.40
N ASP A 58 -17.40 62.82 26.66
CA ASP A 58 -17.13 62.07 27.87
C ASP A 58 -18.14 60.93 28.10
N HIS A 59 -17.66 59.76 28.51
CA HIS A 59 -18.33 58.97 29.56
C HIS A 59 -17.34 58.04 30.26
N ALA A 60 -17.15 58.29 31.55
CA ALA A 60 -16.51 57.41 32.50
C ALA A 60 -17.42 56.22 32.86
N ALA A 61 -16.89 55.00 32.84
CA ALA A 61 -16.96 54.04 33.96
C ALA A 61 -16.38 52.65 33.61
N ALA A 62 -15.38 52.27 34.41
CA ALA A 62 -15.07 50.91 34.87
C ALA A 62 -14.95 49.75 33.86
N ARG A 63 -13.71 49.36 33.52
CA ARG A 63 -13.38 47.96 33.19
C ARG A 63 -12.04 47.51 33.78
N SER A 64 -12.14 46.34 34.41
CA SER A 64 -11.11 45.50 35.02
C SER A 64 -9.90 45.29 34.11
N GLY A 65 -8.70 45.46 34.67
CA GLY A 65 -7.44 45.15 34.01
C GLY A 65 -7.25 43.64 33.82
N VAL A 66 -7.00 43.25 32.57
CA VAL A 66 -6.31 42.00 32.22
C VAL A 66 -5.15 42.42 31.34
N ALA A 67 -3.93 42.31 31.87
CA ALA A 67 -2.70 42.55 31.14
C ALA A 67 -2.51 41.42 30.12
N GLY A 68 -2.67 41.74 28.83
CA GLY A 68 -2.26 40.86 27.75
C GLY A 68 -0.75 40.95 27.55
N SER A 69 -0.02 39.85 27.80
CA SER A 69 1.36 39.73 27.35
C SER A 69 1.35 39.57 25.82
N VAL A 70 1.95 40.52 25.12
CA VAL A 70 2.35 40.36 23.72
C VAL A 70 3.46 39.31 23.72
N VAL A 71 3.12 38.08 23.31
CA VAL A 71 4.12 37.03 23.08
C VAL A 71 4.79 37.34 21.75
N ASP A 72 6.09 37.58 21.81
CA ASP A 72 6.95 37.81 20.65
C ASP A 72 6.89 36.58 19.71
N PRO A 73 6.54 36.73 18.42
CA PRO A 73 6.42 35.61 17.49
C PRO A 73 7.73 34.83 17.26
N ALA A 74 8.87 35.29 17.79
CA ALA A 74 10.15 34.59 17.74
C ALA A 74 10.31 33.44 18.76
N ASP A 75 9.44 33.30 19.76
CA ASP A 75 9.60 32.33 20.87
C ASP A 75 8.77 31.04 20.72
N ARG A 76 8.46 30.63 19.47
CA ARG A 76 7.79 29.34 19.21
C ARG A 76 8.78 28.28 18.73
N PRO A 77 9.33 27.42 19.62
CA PRO A 77 10.20 26.30 19.22
C PRO A 77 9.51 25.31 18.26
N ASP A 78 8.18 25.35 18.16
CA ASP A 78 7.40 24.49 17.27
C ASP A 78 7.48 24.88 15.78
N ALA A 79 7.79 26.15 15.47
CA ALA A 79 7.83 26.61 14.08
C ALA A 79 9.06 26.10 13.33
N GLU A 80 10.20 26.02 14.01
CA GLU A 80 11.45 25.50 13.43
C GLU A 80 11.39 23.98 13.27
N ALA A 81 10.79 23.27 14.24
CA ALA A 81 10.54 21.83 14.15
C ALA A 81 9.56 21.48 13.01
N ALA A 82 8.50 22.28 12.81
CA ALA A 82 7.58 22.12 11.70
C ALA A 82 8.26 22.40 10.34
N ALA A 83 9.09 23.44 10.26
CA ALA A 83 9.85 23.77 9.06
C ALA A 83 10.90 22.68 8.72
N ALA A 84 11.57 22.12 9.73
CA ALA A 84 12.49 20.99 9.55
C ALA A 84 11.76 19.74 9.04
N SER A 85 10.59 19.43 9.61
CA SER A 85 9.75 18.31 9.17
C SER A 85 9.27 18.49 7.73
N ALA A 86 8.86 19.70 7.35
CA ALA A 86 8.46 20.02 5.98
C ALA A 86 9.61 19.87 4.98
N ARG A 87 10.85 20.26 5.36
CA ARG A 87 12.03 20.09 4.50
C ARG A 87 12.36 18.61 4.25
N VAL A 88 12.27 17.78 5.29
CA VAL A 88 12.48 16.32 5.16
C VAL A 88 11.45 15.73 4.19
N LEU A 89 10.16 16.07 4.35
CA LEU A 89 9.09 15.59 3.46
C LEU A 89 9.31 15.99 1.99
N VAL A 90 9.74 17.23 1.72
CA VAL A 90 10.04 17.70 0.36
C VAL A 90 11.24 16.96 -0.25
N GLU A 91 12.29 16.72 0.53
CA GLU A 91 13.48 15.99 0.05
C GLU A 91 13.14 14.53 -0.27
N GLU A 92 12.32 13.88 0.56
CA GLU A 92 11.90 12.50 0.37
C GLU A 92 10.97 12.34 -0.83
N ALA A 93 10.00 13.23 -0.99
CA ALA A 93 9.15 13.29 -2.17
C ALA A 93 9.98 13.46 -3.46
N THR A 94 10.99 14.33 -3.43
CA THR A 94 11.91 14.55 -4.55
C THR A 94 12.73 13.29 -4.86
N ARG A 95 13.22 12.59 -3.84
CA ARG A 95 13.98 11.34 -3.98
C ARG A 95 13.13 10.22 -4.59
N SER A 96 11.88 10.10 -4.14
CA SER A 96 10.91 9.13 -4.66
C SER A 96 10.58 9.37 -6.13
N LEU A 97 10.27 10.62 -6.51
CA LEU A 97 10.01 10.99 -7.91
C LEU A 97 11.21 10.69 -8.84
N ARG A 98 12.44 10.90 -8.34
CA ARG A 98 13.66 10.61 -9.11
C ARG A 98 13.87 9.10 -9.31
N ALA A 99 13.58 8.29 -8.30
CA ALA A 99 13.67 6.84 -8.40
C ALA A 99 12.65 6.28 -9.42
N ASP A 100 11.43 6.82 -9.44
CA ASP A 100 10.40 6.43 -10.40
C ASP A 100 10.76 6.83 -11.84
N ALA A 101 11.28 8.04 -12.03
CA ALA A 101 11.74 8.48 -13.35
C ALA A 101 12.85 7.56 -13.90
N LEU A 102 13.77 7.12 -13.04
CA LEU A 102 14.81 6.15 -13.41
C LEU A 102 14.25 4.76 -13.71
N ALA A 103 13.23 4.31 -12.96
CA ALA A 103 12.58 3.03 -13.22
C ALA A 103 11.84 3.01 -14.57
N ARG A 104 11.13 4.10 -14.91
CA ARG A 104 10.46 4.27 -16.21
C ARG A 104 11.46 4.30 -17.37
N ALA A 105 12.54 5.07 -17.24
CA ALA A 105 13.59 5.13 -18.27
C ALA A 105 14.26 3.77 -18.54
N ARG A 106 14.35 2.88 -17.54
CA ARG A 106 14.85 1.52 -17.70
C ARG A 106 13.85 0.57 -18.38
N ALA A 107 12.55 0.80 -18.19
CA ALA A 107 11.52 0.00 -18.85
C ALA A 107 11.46 0.28 -20.36
N ASP A 108 11.64 1.53 -20.76
CA ASP A 108 11.57 1.96 -22.16
C ASP A 108 12.81 1.57 -23.01
N THR A 109 13.90 1.12 -22.36
CA THR A 109 15.15 0.73 -23.05
C THR A 109 15.29 -0.77 -23.27
N LEU A 110 14.34 -1.58 -22.81
CA LEU A 110 14.36 -3.02 -23.08
C LEU A 110 13.86 -3.31 -24.50
N PRO A 111 14.64 -4.03 -25.34
CA PRO A 111 14.20 -4.39 -26.69
C PRO A 111 12.95 -5.27 -26.62
N LEU A 112 11.93 -4.90 -27.38
CA LEU A 112 10.71 -5.69 -27.55
C LEU A 112 11.06 -7.12 -27.99
N PRO A 113 10.48 -8.16 -27.37
CA PRO A 113 10.70 -9.53 -27.81
C PRO A 113 10.24 -9.69 -29.26
N THR A 114 11.13 -10.21 -30.10
CA THR A 114 10.83 -10.52 -31.50
C THR A 114 9.69 -11.54 -31.54
N PRO A 115 8.61 -11.31 -32.30
CA PRO A 115 7.51 -12.26 -32.37
C PRO A 115 8.00 -13.60 -32.92
N ALA A 116 7.74 -14.68 -32.16
CA ALA A 116 8.01 -16.04 -32.61
C ALA A 116 7.15 -16.34 -33.84
N ARG A 117 7.80 -16.79 -34.91
CA ARG A 117 7.17 -17.13 -36.18
C ARG A 117 6.41 -18.46 -36.02
N GLU A 118 5.10 -18.37 -35.88
CA GLU A 118 4.18 -19.51 -35.92
C GLU A 118 4.17 -20.10 -37.34
N THR A 119 4.74 -21.30 -37.49
CA THR A 119 4.59 -22.10 -38.71
C THR A 119 3.29 -22.89 -38.64
N ALA A 120 2.32 -22.52 -39.49
CA ALA A 120 1.11 -23.28 -39.73
C ALA A 120 1.42 -24.61 -40.46
N ALA A 121 1.01 -25.73 -39.87
CA ALA A 121 1.03 -27.04 -40.52
C ALA A 121 -0.41 -27.52 -40.75
N ALA A 122 -0.75 -27.75 -42.02
CA ALA A 122 -2.03 -28.22 -42.49
C ALA A 122 -2.20 -29.73 -42.31
N ALA A 123 -3.44 -30.14 -42.05
CA ALA A 123 -3.91 -31.51 -41.90
C ALA A 123 -3.73 -32.36 -43.17
N ARG A 124 -3.27 -33.61 -43.01
CA ARG A 124 -3.54 -34.74 -43.92
C ARG A 124 -3.62 -36.08 -43.16
N THR A 125 -4.45 -36.93 -43.75
CA THR A 125 -5.09 -38.18 -43.34
C THR A 125 -4.15 -39.38 -43.17
N ALA A 126 -4.52 -40.33 -42.30
CA ALA A 126 -3.92 -41.68 -42.18
C ALA A 126 -4.24 -42.57 -43.42
N PRO A 127 -3.47 -43.64 -43.71
CA PRO A 127 -3.63 -44.94 -43.02
C PRO A 127 -2.36 -45.81 -42.79
N ASP A 128 -2.36 -46.56 -41.67
CA ASP A 128 -1.98 -47.97 -41.37
C ASP A 128 -0.73 -48.69 -42.02
N PRO A 129 -0.29 -49.91 -41.59
CA PRO A 129 0.94 -50.07 -40.78
C PRO A 129 2.03 -51.02 -41.35
N SER A 130 3.31 -50.71 -41.07
CA SER A 130 4.50 -51.61 -40.87
C SER A 130 4.93 -52.64 -41.97
N PRO A 131 6.15 -53.25 -41.92
CA PRO A 131 7.45 -52.82 -41.37
C PRO A 131 8.67 -53.16 -42.28
N THR A 132 9.83 -52.48 -42.17
CA THR A 132 11.19 -53.09 -42.14
C THR A 132 12.31 -52.04 -41.94
N PRO A 133 13.50 -52.41 -41.41
CA PRO A 133 14.51 -51.50 -40.87
C PRO A 133 15.57 -51.10 -41.90
N GLY A 134 15.97 -49.82 -41.87
CA GLY A 134 17.02 -49.25 -42.70
C GLY A 134 17.99 -48.41 -41.88
N THR A 135 19.26 -48.80 -41.96
CA THR A 135 20.48 -48.27 -41.39
C THR A 135 20.81 -46.80 -41.71
N GLY A 136 21.45 -46.13 -40.73
CA GLY A 136 22.57 -45.21 -40.96
C GLY A 136 22.25 -43.71 -41.07
N SER A 137 22.79 -42.90 -40.15
CA SER A 137 23.89 -41.97 -40.44
C SER A 137 24.08 -40.99 -39.27
N THR A 138 25.22 -41.11 -38.59
CA THR A 138 25.73 -40.14 -37.60
C THR A 138 26.30 -38.93 -38.32
N ALA A 139 25.72 -37.75 -38.10
CA ALA A 139 26.32 -36.48 -38.51
C ALA A 139 27.07 -35.88 -37.32
N THR A 140 28.40 -35.87 -37.42
CA THR A 140 29.32 -35.15 -36.55
C THR A 140 29.33 -33.68 -36.96
N THR A 141 28.93 -32.77 -36.07
CA THR A 141 29.10 -31.33 -36.27
C THR A 141 30.32 -30.84 -35.51
N THR A 142 31.36 -30.49 -36.27
CA THR A 142 32.58 -29.81 -35.80
C THR A 142 32.26 -28.34 -35.50
N MET A 143 32.56 -27.87 -34.29
CA MET A 143 32.51 -26.44 -33.95
C MET A 143 33.92 -25.84 -34.01
N THR A 144 34.04 -24.74 -34.76
CA THR A 144 35.20 -23.85 -34.83
C THR A 144 35.14 -22.83 -33.69
N PRO A 145 36.23 -22.53 -32.95
CA PRO A 145 36.22 -21.48 -31.93
C PRO A 145 36.41 -20.09 -32.56
N GLY A 146 35.44 -19.21 -32.36
CA GLY A 146 35.55 -17.79 -32.65
C GLY A 146 36.21 -17.02 -31.50
N THR A 147 37.23 -16.25 -31.83
CA THR A 147 37.94 -15.29 -30.98
C THR A 147 37.04 -14.09 -30.63
N GLY A 148 36.91 -13.77 -29.34
CA GLY A 148 36.25 -12.57 -28.84
C GLY A 148 37.14 -11.80 -27.87
N SER A 149 37.43 -10.54 -28.21
CA SER A 149 38.26 -9.57 -27.47
C SER A 149 37.75 -9.28 -26.06
N THR A 150 38.67 -9.31 -25.10
CA THR A 150 38.53 -8.75 -23.75
C THR A 150 38.95 -7.29 -23.76
N ALA A 151 38.04 -6.37 -23.46
CA ALA A 151 38.38 -4.98 -23.17
C ALA A 151 38.59 -4.82 -21.66
N THR A 152 39.84 -4.65 -21.25
CA THR A 152 40.26 -4.32 -19.89
C THR A 152 40.23 -2.81 -19.71
N THR A 153 39.42 -2.27 -18.80
CA THR A 153 39.50 -0.87 -18.39
C THR A 153 40.21 -0.77 -17.05
N THR A 154 41.43 -0.26 -17.11
CA THR A 154 42.28 0.10 -15.98
C THR A 154 41.74 1.37 -15.31
N MET A 155 41.52 1.34 -14.00
CA MET A 155 41.26 2.53 -13.18
C MET A 155 42.51 2.88 -12.38
N THR A 156 43.03 4.08 -12.61
CA THR A 156 44.15 4.71 -11.89
C THR A 156 43.66 5.29 -10.56
N PRO A 157 44.38 5.13 -9.43
CA PRO A 157 44.02 5.78 -8.17
C PRO A 157 44.58 7.22 -8.11
N GLY A 158 43.68 8.18 -7.92
CA GLY A 158 44.01 9.58 -7.62
C GLY A 158 44.16 9.80 -6.11
N THR A 159 45.37 10.18 -5.71
CA THR A 159 45.73 10.78 -4.42
C THR A 159 45.12 12.18 -4.24
N GLY A 160 44.61 12.48 -3.05
CA GLY A 160 44.21 13.83 -2.66
C GLY A 160 43.93 13.93 -1.16
N SER A 161 44.92 14.44 -0.42
CA SER A 161 44.92 14.66 1.02
C SER A 161 44.32 16.02 1.37
N THR A 162 43.60 16.14 2.48
CA THR A 162 43.71 17.31 3.37
C THR A 162 43.13 16.99 4.76
N ALA A 163 44.01 17.12 5.75
CA ALA A 163 43.72 17.03 7.17
C ALA A 163 43.12 18.35 7.69
N MET A 164 42.23 18.27 8.67
CA MET A 164 41.94 19.38 9.58
C MET A 164 42.17 18.95 11.04
N THR A 165 42.91 19.80 11.72
CA THR A 165 43.38 19.77 13.10
C THR A 165 42.25 20.03 14.11
N PRO A 166 42.29 19.45 15.33
CA PRO A 166 41.29 19.74 16.37
C PRO A 166 41.66 21.01 17.16
N GLY A 167 40.71 21.94 17.23
CA GLY A 167 40.79 23.15 18.06
C GLY A 167 40.32 22.87 19.49
N THR A 168 41.18 23.22 20.43
CA THR A 168 41.01 23.23 21.89
C THR A 168 40.05 24.32 22.39
N GLY A 169 39.25 23.94 23.39
CA GLY A 169 39.06 24.74 24.62
C GLY A 169 37.94 25.78 24.63
N SER A 170 36.89 25.49 25.41
CA SER A 170 36.33 26.50 26.31
C SER A 170 35.57 25.84 27.46
N THR A 171 36.05 26.12 28.67
CA THR A 171 35.50 25.71 29.95
C THR A 171 34.31 26.61 30.29
N ALA A 172 33.11 26.03 30.44
CA ALA A 172 31.95 26.75 30.94
C ALA A 172 31.30 25.98 32.10
N THR A 173 31.06 26.73 33.16
CA THR A 173 30.68 26.36 34.51
C THR A 173 29.29 25.72 34.58
N ALA A 174 29.17 24.64 35.34
CA ALA A 174 27.92 23.90 35.56
C ALA A 174 26.92 24.67 36.45
N PRO A 175 25.64 24.81 36.05
CA PRO A 175 24.56 25.11 36.98
C PRO A 175 24.04 23.83 37.64
N VAL A 176 23.78 23.93 38.95
CA VAL A 176 23.24 22.89 39.82
C VAL A 176 21.83 22.50 39.35
N ALA A 177 21.63 21.21 39.04
CA ALA A 177 20.34 20.63 38.69
C ALA A 177 19.49 20.37 39.95
N PRO A 178 18.18 20.73 39.95
CA PRO A 178 17.26 20.30 41.00
C PRO A 178 16.92 18.81 40.85
N ALA A 179 16.80 18.14 41.99
CA ALA A 179 16.56 16.70 42.11
C ALA A 179 15.31 16.26 41.32
N ALA A 180 15.51 15.35 40.36
CA ALA A 180 14.45 14.66 39.66
C ALA A 180 13.81 13.62 40.61
N VAL A 181 12.51 13.78 40.87
CA VAL A 181 11.69 12.76 41.52
C VAL A 181 11.30 11.76 40.44
N THR A 182 11.97 10.61 40.42
CA THR A 182 11.66 9.50 39.52
C THR A 182 10.40 8.80 40.01
N ALA A 183 9.24 9.21 39.48
CA ALA A 183 8.02 8.42 39.59
C ALA A 183 8.00 7.39 38.45
N GLU A 184 8.51 6.20 38.74
CA GLU A 184 8.40 5.03 37.88
C GLU A 184 6.96 4.51 37.94
N THR A 185 6.10 5.09 37.09
CA THR A 185 4.77 4.52 36.83
C THR A 185 4.96 3.28 35.97
N ALA A 186 4.99 2.11 36.61
CA ALA A 186 4.93 0.83 35.93
C ALA A 186 3.67 0.78 35.05
N ALA A 187 3.86 0.90 33.74
CA ALA A 187 2.81 0.65 32.76
C ALA A 187 2.44 -0.83 32.85
N ALA A 188 1.26 -1.11 33.39
CA ALA A 188 0.69 -2.44 33.42
C ALA A 188 0.56 -2.94 31.98
N ALA A 189 1.36 -3.96 31.62
CA ALA A 189 1.17 -4.72 30.40
C ALA A 189 -0.24 -5.32 30.48
N THR A 190 -1.15 -4.82 29.66
CA THR A 190 -2.44 -5.46 29.39
C THR A 190 -2.13 -6.80 28.74
N THR A 191 -2.07 -7.86 29.54
CA THR A 191 -2.17 -9.23 29.06
C THR A 191 -3.48 -9.34 28.31
N ASP A 192 -3.41 -9.51 26.99
CA ASP A 192 -4.59 -9.85 26.20
C ASP A 192 -5.29 -11.03 26.88
N PRO A 193 -6.61 -10.96 27.13
CA PRO A 193 -7.33 -12.04 27.75
C PRO A 193 -7.08 -13.32 26.96
N GLU A 194 -6.61 -14.34 27.68
CA GLU A 194 -6.32 -15.68 27.20
C GLU A 194 -7.39 -16.12 26.21
N ALA A 195 -6.95 -16.47 24.99
CA ALA A 195 -7.82 -16.78 23.85
C ALA A 195 -8.73 -17.96 24.18
N GLY A 196 -9.88 -17.68 24.80
CA GLY A 196 -10.99 -18.61 24.86
C GLY A 196 -11.27 -19.06 23.44
N SER A 197 -11.39 -20.36 23.21
CA SER A 197 -11.61 -20.97 21.90
C SER A 197 -12.88 -20.41 21.26
N VAL A 198 -12.75 -19.32 20.51
CA VAL A 198 -13.88 -18.67 19.84
C VAL A 198 -14.24 -19.55 18.65
N SER A 199 -15.42 -20.17 18.70
CA SER A 199 -15.99 -21.04 17.65
C SER A 199 -16.33 -20.30 16.33
N GLY A 200 -15.72 -19.14 16.07
CA GLY A 200 -16.11 -18.21 15.00
C GLY A 200 -15.44 -18.41 13.64
N ALA A 201 -14.35 -19.16 13.54
CA ALA A 201 -13.60 -19.31 12.28
C ALA A 201 -14.02 -20.52 11.42
N GLY A 202 -15.12 -21.21 11.77
CA GLY A 202 -15.41 -22.57 11.27
C GLY A 202 -16.14 -22.69 9.92
N GLY A 203 -16.44 -21.60 9.21
CA GLY A 203 -17.16 -21.65 7.93
C GLY A 203 -16.23 -21.66 6.71
N PRO A 204 -16.69 -22.17 5.54
CA PRO A 204 -15.94 -22.06 4.28
C PRO A 204 -15.58 -20.60 3.96
N LEU A 205 -14.50 -20.41 3.21
CA LEU A 205 -14.01 -19.10 2.78
C LEU A 205 -14.72 -18.65 1.49
N SER A 206 -14.83 -17.33 1.30
CA SER A 206 -15.60 -16.74 0.20
C SER A 206 -15.04 -17.03 -1.20
N TRP A 207 -13.72 -17.19 -1.35
CA TRP A 207 -13.08 -17.36 -2.65
C TRP A 207 -12.11 -18.53 -2.65
N ALA A 208 -12.30 -19.48 -3.58
CA ALA A 208 -11.30 -20.50 -3.85
C ALA A 208 -10.05 -19.90 -4.53
N PRO A 209 -8.86 -20.46 -4.29
CA PRO A 209 -7.67 -20.16 -5.08
C PRO A 209 -7.91 -20.55 -6.54
N PRO A 210 -7.08 -20.04 -7.47
CA PRO A 210 -7.12 -20.44 -8.87
C PRO A 210 -7.17 -21.96 -9.07
N ALA A 211 -8.06 -22.42 -9.94
CA ALA A 211 -8.19 -23.84 -10.23
C ALA A 211 -6.85 -24.46 -10.68
N GLY A 212 -6.52 -25.63 -10.13
CA GLY A 212 -5.27 -26.32 -10.44
C GLY A 212 -4.03 -25.79 -9.73
N TYR A 213 -4.15 -24.87 -8.77
CA TYR A 213 -2.99 -24.28 -8.06
C TYR A 213 -2.05 -25.32 -7.45
N THR A 214 -2.56 -26.49 -7.06
CA THR A 214 -1.77 -27.60 -6.52
C THR A 214 -0.74 -28.17 -7.49
N SER A 215 -0.88 -27.89 -8.80
CA SER A 215 0.07 -28.25 -9.84
C SER A 215 1.05 -27.12 -10.22
N TYR A 216 0.93 -25.94 -9.60
CA TYR A 216 1.83 -24.83 -9.89
C TYR A 216 3.27 -25.15 -9.46
N PRO A 217 4.29 -24.64 -10.18
CA PRO A 217 5.67 -24.68 -9.73
C PRO A 217 5.79 -24.13 -8.30
N VAL A 218 6.34 -24.93 -7.40
CA VAL A 218 6.50 -24.55 -5.98
C VAL A 218 7.78 -23.75 -5.79
N LYS A 219 7.66 -22.61 -5.11
CA LYS A 219 8.79 -21.79 -4.64
C LYS A 219 8.77 -21.78 -3.12
N ARG A 220 9.75 -22.45 -2.53
CA ARG A 220 9.91 -22.53 -1.08
C ARG A 220 10.62 -21.28 -0.56
N VAL A 221 10.02 -20.64 0.43
CA VAL A 221 10.60 -19.52 1.16
C VAL A 221 10.98 -20.03 2.54
N THR A 222 12.25 -19.91 2.90
CA THR A 222 12.80 -20.41 4.17
C THR A 222 13.69 -19.41 4.88
N ALA A 223 14.14 -18.36 4.18
CA ALA A 223 14.98 -17.31 4.75
C ALA A 223 14.20 -16.52 5.80
N THR A 224 14.84 -16.22 6.92
CA THR A 224 14.24 -15.58 8.10
C THR A 224 14.71 -14.15 8.30
N ASP A 225 15.79 -13.75 7.63
CA ASP A 225 16.57 -12.54 7.90
C ASP A 225 16.71 -11.63 6.66
N SER A 226 16.01 -11.96 5.58
CA SER A 226 16.11 -11.26 4.30
C SER A 226 14.80 -11.26 3.53
N LEU A 227 14.64 -10.28 2.64
CA LEU A 227 13.58 -10.24 1.65
C LEU A 227 13.79 -11.36 0.62
N THR A 228 12.81 -12.24 0.46
CA THR A 228 12.82 -13.26 -0.59
C THR A 228 11.98 -12.83 -1.80
N THR A 229 12.60 -12.72 -2.97
CA THR A 229 11.88 -12.46 -4.22
C THR A 229 11.44 -13.78 -4.88
N VAL A 230 10.14 -13.95 -5.03
CA VAL A 230 9.49 -15.08 -5.71
C VAL A 230 8.99 -14.63 -7.07
N ASN A 231 9.75 -14.95 -8.12
CA ASN A 231 9.42 -14.58 -9.48
C ASN A 231 8.65 -15.70 -10.20
N GLY A 232 7.44 -15.38 -10.70
CA GLY A 232 6.58 -16.29 -11.45
C GLY A 232 6.93 -16.44 -12.94
N ARG A 233 7.82 -15.60 -13.48
CA ARG A 233 8.26 -15.56 -14.88
C ARG A 233 7.11 -15.49 -15.90
N GLY A 234 6.07 -14.74 -15.56
CA GLY A 234 4.81 -14.61 -16.30
C GLY A 234 3.87 -15.83 -16.17
N GLY A 235 4.30 -16.89 -15.47
CA GLY A 235 3.54 -18.10 -15.24
C GLY A 235 2.87 -18.14 -13.87
N ASP A 236 2.38 -19.32 -13.50
CA ASP A 236 1.76 -19.54 -12.20
C ASP A 236 2.81 -19.98 -11.17
N VAL A 237 2.60 -19.65 -9.90
CA VAL A 237 3.50 -20.04 -8.81
C VAL A 237 2.73 -20.37 -7.54
N TYR A 238 3.14 -21.45 -6.85
CA TYR A 238 2.74 -21.71 -5.47
C TYR A 238 3.88 -21.32 -4.54
N VAL A 239 3.67 -20.30 -3.71
CA VAL A 239 4.64 -19.84 -2.72
C VAL A 239 4.43 -20.62 -1.44
N GLN A 240 5.36 -21.51 -1.14
CA GLN A 240 5.32 -22.32 0.07
C GLN A 240 6.21 -21.66 1.13
N LEU A 241 5.60 -21.01 2.11
CA LEU A 241 6.31 -20.53 3.30
C LEU A 241 6.73 -21.73 4.17
N SER A 242 7.73 -21.52 5.04
CA SER A 242 8.12 -22.56 5.99
C SER A 242 6.93 -22.92 6.89
N PRO A 243 6.60 -24.23 7.05
CA PRO A 243 5.56 -24.64 7.98
C PRO A 243 6.04 -24.66 9.43
N ASP A 244 7.36 -24.67 9.65
CA ASP A 244 7.97 -24.94 10.95
C ASP A 244 8.44 -23.68 11.68
N HIS A 245 8.62 -22.57 10.97
CA HIS A 245 9.14 -21.32 11.53
C HIS A 245 8.72 -20.09 10.73
N PRO A 246 8.67 -18.89 11.35
CA PRO A 246 8.43 -17.65 10.63
C PRO A 246 9.52 -17.36 9.61
N VAL A 247 9.14 -16.86 8.44
CA VAL A 247 10.08 -16.42 7.40
C VAL A 247 10.15 -14.90 7.34
N GLY A 248 11.17 -14.37 6.66
CA GLY A 248 11.27 -12.95 6.35
C GLY A 248 10.25 -12.52 5.29
N PRO A 249 10.23 -11.23 4.96
CA PRO A 249 9.33 -10.69 3.96
C PRO A 249 9.49 -11.30 2.57
N ILE A 250 8.43 -11.21 1.76
CA ILE A 250 8.40 -11.73 0.39
C ILE A 250 7.97 -10.68 -0.64
N ALA A 251 8.59 -10.73 -1.81
CA ALA A 251 8.12 -10.02 -3.00
C ALA A 251 7.67 -11.06 -4.05
N ILE A 252 6.38 -11.07 -4.40
CA ILE A 252 5.81 -11.93 -5.43
C ILE A 252 5.75 -11.13 -6.73
N THR A 253 6.58 -11.50 -7.72
CA THR A 253 6.74 -10.69 -8.93
C THR A 253 6.50 -11.45 -10.22
N ASP A 254 6.08 -10.71 -11.25
CA ASP A 254 6.00 -11.15 -12.63
C ASP A 254 5.28 -12.49 -12.76
N CYS A 255 4.02 -12.55 -12.34
CA CYS A 255 3.23 -13.77 -12.32
C CYS A 255 1.94 -13.65 -13.13
N ARG A 256 1.41 -14.77 -13.62
CA ARG A 256 0.00 -14.85 -13.99
C ARG A 256 -0.80 -15.07 -12.72
N ASN A 257 -0.71 -16.26 -12.12
CA ASN A 257 -1.31 -16.53 -10.82
C ASN A 257 -0.24 -16.75 -9.74
N ALA A 258 -0.54 -16.38 -8.51
CA ALA A 258 0.26 -16.76 -7.35
C ALA A 258 -0.65 -17.23 -6.22
N VAL A 259 -0.23 -18.25 -5.49
CA VAL A 259 -0.98 -18.76 -4.33
C VAL A 259 -0.05 -18.86 -3.13
N VAL A 260 -0.47 -18.32 -2.00
CA VAL A 260 0.15 -18.45 -0.68
C VAL A 260 -0.94 -18.93 0.26
N ILE A 261 -0.77 -20.11 0.87
CA ILE A 261 -1.73 -20.66 1.84
C ILE A 261 -0.95 -21.07 3.07
N GLY A 262 -1.29 -20.46 4.21
CA GLY A 262 -0.61 -20.66 5.48
C GLY A 262 0.78 -20.01 5.55
N GLY A 263 1.36 -20.11 6.75
CA GLY A 263 2.70 -19.64 7.06
C GLY A 263 2.73 -18.30 7.79
N HIS A 264 3.87 -18.03 8.41
CA HIS A 264 4.11 -16.86 9.25
C HIS A 264 5.22 -16.03 8.63
N ILE A 265 5.00 -14.73 8.46
CA ILE A 265 6.00 -13.75 8.03
C ILE A 265 6.31 -12.79 9.19
N THR A 266 7.58 -12.63 9.52
CA THR A 266 8.05 -11.60 10.45
C THR A 266 8.64 -10.45 9.66
N VAL A 267 8.17 -9.21 9.87
CA VAL A 267 8.74 -8.03 9.21
C VAL A 267 10.17 -7.79 9.67
N LEU A 268 11.01 -7.19 8.83
CA LEU A 268 12.42 -6.96 9.15
C LEU A 268 12.81 -5.51 8.85
N PRO A 269 13.50 -4.81 9.79
CA PRO A 269 14.00 -3.45 9.55
C PRO A 269 14.95 -3.34 8.34
N SER A 270 15.65 -4.43 8.02
CA SER A 270 16.63 -4.50 6.93
C SER A 270 16.03 -4.92 5.59
N ALA A 271 14.80 -5.43 5.56
CA ALA A 271 14.19 -6.00 4.35
C ALA A 271 13.48 -4.92 3.53
N THR A 272 14.27 -4.14 2.79
CA THR A 272 13.75 -3.07 1.93
C THR A 272 13.52 -3.55 0.49
N VAL A 273 12.34 -3.28 -0.05
CA VAL A 273 12.01 -3.23 -1.46
C VAL A 273 12.57 -1.92 -2.05
N ASN A 274 13.33 -2.03 -3.14
CA ASN A 274 13.96 -0.90 -3.85
C ASN A 274 14.84 0.03 -2.96
N GLY A 275 15.30 -0.46 -1.81
CA GLY A 275 16.26 0.25 -0.94
C GLY A 275 15.66 1.25 0.04
N ALA A 276 14.33 1.39 0.14
CA ALA A 276 13.69 2.31 1.08
C ALA A 276 12.42 1.73 1.74
N ASP A 277 11.56 1.07 0.95
CA ASP A 277 10.26 0.62 1.45
C ASP A 277 10.36 -0.76 2.10
N GLN A 278 9.71 -0.99 3.22
CA GLN A 278 9.56 -2.32 3.85
C GLN A 278 8.11 -2.81 3.73
N ARG A 279 7.93 -4.05 3.32
CA ARG A 279 6.61 -4.65 3.10
C ARG A 279 6.70 -6.11 3.49
N ALA A 280 5.77 -6.64 4.29
CA ALA A 280 5.76 -8.06 4.62
C ALA A 280 5.49 -8.91 3.37
N ILE A 281 4.48 -8.53 2.59
CA ILE A 281 4.16 -9.08 1.28
C ILE A 281 4.05 -7.95 0.27
N TYR A 282 4.85 -8.01 -0.79
CA TYR A 282 4.74 -7.10 -1.93
C TYR A 282 4.38 -7.84 -3.21
N VAL A 283 3.23 -7.53 -3.80
CA VAL A 283 2.77 -8.12 -5.06
C VAL A 283 3.04 -7.15 -6.21
N ARG A 284 3.81 -7.58 -7.22
CA ARG A 284 4.20 -6.70 -8.34
C ARG A 284 4.08 -7.37 -9.70
N ASN A 285 3.58 -6.63 -10.70
CA ASN A 285 3.53 -7.08 -12.10
C ASN A 285 2.80 -8.41 -12.32
N CYS A 286 1.85 -8.76 -11.45
CA CYS A 286 1.00 -9.93 -11.66
C CYS A 286 -0.22 -9.58 -12.54
N THR A 287 -0.80 -10.56 -13.23
CA THR A 287 -1.85 -10.32 -14.24
C THR A 287 -3.13 -11.16 -14.09
N GLY A 288 -3.05 -12.27 -13.38
CA GLY A 288 -4.15 -13.17 -13.05
C GLY A 288 -4.65 -12.95 -11.63
N THR A 289 -4.72 -14.01 -10.83
CA THR A 289 -5.13 -13.95 -9.43
C THR A 289 -3.95 -14.21 -8.51
N VAL A 290 -3.73 -13.32 -7.55
CA VAL A 290 -2.87 -13.56 -6.40
C VAL A 290 -3.76 -13.87 -5.21
N HIS A 291 -3.64 -15.07 -4.67
CA HIS A 291 -4.45 -15.56 -3.56
C HIS A 291 -3.56 -15.73 -2.32
N ILE A 292 -3.92 -15.04 -1.24
CA ILE A 292 -3.23 -15.05 0.05
C ILE A 292 -4.23 -15.50 1.09
N GLU A 293 -3.97 -16.64 1.71
CA GLU A 293 -4.87 -17.25 2.69
C GLU A 293 -4.12 -17.71 3.94
N GLY A 294 -4.69 -17.50 5.13
CA GLY A 294 -4.20 -18.15 6.34
C GLY A 294 -2.83 -17.70 6.79
N VAL A 295 -2.37 -16.54 6.31
CA VAL A 295 -1.04 -16.00 6.62
C VAL A 295 -1.12 -15.17 7.90
N HIS A 296 -0.15 -15.38 8.79
CA HIS A 296 0.11 -14.48 9.91
C HIS A 296 1.30 -13.57 9.57
N ILE A 297 1.12 -12.26 9.72
CA ILE A 297 2.17 -11.25 9.57
C ILE A 297 2.43 -10.64 10.95
N ASP A 298 3.61 -10.89 11.50
CA ASP A 298 4.10 -10.24 12.71
C ASP A 298 4.87 -8.96 12.35
N GLY A 299 4.18 -7.84 12.56
CA GLY A 299 4.67 -6.48 12.43
C GLY A 299 5.31 -5.91 13.69
N ALA A 300 5.19 -6.59 14.84
CA ALA A 300 5.55 -6.09 16.16
C ALA A 300 7.07 -6.13 16.42
N VAL A 301 7.87 -5.86 15.39
CA VAL A 301 9.33 -5.96 15.40
C VAL A 301 9.96 -4.60 15.66
N SER A 302 10.89 -4.55 16.61
CA SER A 302 11.59 -3.31 16.96
C SER A 302 12.41 -2.78 15.78
N GLY A 303 12.27 -1.48 15.50
CA GLY A 303 12.97 -0.79 14.41
C GLY A 303 12.41 -1.06 13.01
N ALA A 304 11.45 -1.98 12.86
CA ALA A 304 10.81 -2.21 11.57
C ALA A 304 9.76 -1.13 11.34
N GLN A 305 9.72 -0.61 10.12
CA GLN A 305 8.66 0.26 9.66
C GLN A 305 8.14 -0.32 8.34
N SER A 306 7.04 -1.05 8.38
CA SER A 306 6.61 -1.89 7.26
C SER A 306 5.11 -1.85 7.05
N ASP A 307 4.71 -1.90 5.79
CA ASP A 307 3.33 -2.24 5.45
C ASP A 307 3.15 -3.77 5.56
N GLY A 308 1.93 -4.23 5.81
CA GLY A 308 1.57 -5.63 5.81
C GLY A 308 1.57 -6.16 4.37
N ILE A 309 0.54 -5.80 3.61
CA ILE A 309 0.38 -6.25 2.22
C ILE A 309 0.29 -5.03 1.30
N ALA A 310 1.22 -4.90 0.36
CA ALA A 310 1.11 -3.88 -0.69
C ALA A 310 1.06 -4.50 -2.08
N VAL A 311 0.36 -3.84 -3.01
CA VAL A 311 0.24 -4.30 -4.40
C VAL A 311 0.53 -3.19 -5.42
N ASN A 312 1.24 -3.58 -6.47
CA ASN A 312 1.53 -2.82 -7.68
C ASN A 312 1.35 -3.76 -8.88
N ALA A 313 0.09 -4.11 -9.12
CA ALA A 313 -0.29 -5.10 -10.12
C ALA A 313 -1.66 -4.72 -10.71
N PRO A 314 -1.74 -3.63 -11.49
CA PRO A 314 -3.01 -3.07 -12.00
C PRO A 314 -3.82 -4.04 -12.87
N LYS A 315 -3.23 -5.16 -13.28
CA LYS A 315 -3.91 -6.21 -14.06
C LYS A 315 -4.39 -7.40 -13.19
N ALA A 316 -3.95 -7.51 -11.95
CA ALA A 316 -4.23 -8.65 -11.09
C ALA A 316 -5.54 -8.48 -10.28
N VAL A 317 -6.18 -9.61 -9.98
CA VAL A 317 -7.11 -9.72 -8.85
C VAL A 317 -6.30 -10.17 -7.63
N LEU A 318 -6.41 -9.46 -6.52
CA LEU A 318 -5.81 -9.84 -5.24
C LEU A 318 -6.90 -10.34 -4.30
N GLN A 319 -6.76 -11.58 -3.82
CA GLN A 319 -7.64 -12.19 -2.82
C GLN A 319 -6.88 -12.35 -1.52
N ILE A 320 -7.39 -11.77 -0.44
CA ILE A 320 -6.83 -11.84 0.91
C ILE A 320 -7.92 -12.45 1.79
N GLN A 321 -7.67 -13.63 2.34
CA GLN A 321 -8.66 -14.30 3.18
C GLN A 321 -8.09 -14.95 4.42
N ASN A 322 -8.78 -14.80 5.55
CA ASN A 322 -8.36 -15.38 6.81
C ASN A 322 -6.90 -15.02 7.11
N VAL A 323 -6.57 -13.72 7.07
CA VAL A 323 -5.21 -13.20 7.28
C VAL A 323 -5.19 -12.39 8.56
N ARG A 324 -4.08 -12.51 9.30
CA ARG A 324 -3.84 -11.72 10.50
C ARG A 324 -2.57 -10.90 10.36
N VAL A 325 -2.65 -9.62 10.71
CA VAL A 325 -1.52 -8.68 10.70
C VAL A 325 -1.42 -8.02 12.07
N ASP A 326 -0.36 -8.31 12.81
CA ASP A 326 -0.22 -7.82 14.18
C ASP A 326 0.84 -6.73 14.31
N GLY A 327 0.48 -5.63 14.98
CA GLY A 327 1.42 -4.68 15.55
C GLY A 327 2.32 -3.96 14.55
N LEU A 328 1.85 -3.67 13.33
CA LEU A 328 2.63 -2.87 12.38
C LEU A 328 3.03 -1.52 13.00
N ARG A 329 4.24 -1.09 12.68
CA ARG A 329 4.85 0.15 13.16
C ARG A 329 5.25 1.00 11.97
N GLY A 330 4.97 2.29 12.04
CA GLY A 330 5.22 3.25 10.98
C GLY A 330 4.99 4.68 11.43
N GLY A 331 5.05 5.60 10.49
CA GLY A 331 4.84 7.03 10.70
C GLY A 331 4.75 7.78 9.38
N ALA A 332 4.63 9.10 9.44
CA ALA A 332 4.40 9.97 8.29
C ALA A 332 5.66 10.20 7.42
N SER A 333 6.86 10.07 7.99
CA SER A 333 8.15 10.33 7.32
C SER A 333 8.87 9.05 6.87
N GLY A 334 8.12 7.98 6.63
CA GLY A 334 8.66 6.65 6.33
C GLY A 334 7.52 5.74 5.89
N ASN A 335 7.63 4.45 6.18
CA ASN A 335 6.51 3.56 5.89
C ASN A 335 5.33 3.86 6.79
N HIS A 336 4.15 3.77 6.20
CA HIS A 336 2.91 4.16 6.84
C HIS A 336 2.31 3.05 7.70
N ALA A 337 2.90 1.85 7.71
CA ALA A 337 2.34 0.73 8.45
C ALA A 337 0.92 0.38 8.00
N ASP A 338 0.68 0.43 6.70
CA ASP A 338 -0.59 0.06 6.10
C ASP A 338 -0.79 -1.44 6.27
N VAL A 339 -1.88 -1.88 6.89
CA VAL A 339 -2.27 -3.30 6.90
C VAL A 339 -2.44 -3.79 5.47
N PHE A 340 -3.09 -2.97 4.63
CA PHE A 340 -3.21 -3.19 3.19
C PHE A 340 -3.13 -1.88 2.40
N GLN A 341 -2.39 -1.89 1.29
CA GLN A 341 -2.27 -0.75 0.37
C GLN A 341 -2.17 -1.18 -1.11
N PRO A 342 -3.11 -0.79 -1.99
CA PRO A 342 -3.01 -0.98 -3.43
C PRO A 342 -2.14 0.09 -4.11
N TRP A 343 -0.94 0.30 -3.58
CA TRP A 343 0.00 1.38 -3.90
C TRP A 343 0.17 1.70 -5.39
N GLY A 344 0.46 0.69 -6.22
CA GLY A 344 0.68 0.84 -7.65
C GLY A 344 -0.51 0.41 -8.52
N GLY A 345 -1.70 0.32 -7.92
CA GLY A 345 -2.92 -0.13 -8.57
C GLY A 345 -3.13 -1.64 -8.55
N VAL A 346 -4.39 -2.02 -8.73
CA VAL A 346 -4.88 -3.40 -8.75
C VAL A 346 -6.20 -3.47 -9.54
N ARG A 347 -6.41 -4.50 -10.37
CA ARG A 347 -7.67 -4.62 -11.11
C ARG A 347 -8.85 -4.83 -10.17
N GLU A 348 -8.65 -5.64 -9.13
CA GLU A 348 -9.66 -5.87 -8.10
C GLU A 348 -8.96 -6.36 -6.84
N PHE A 349 -9.33 -5.85 -5.66
CA PHE A 349 -8.98 -6.47 -4.40
C PHE A 349 -10.23 -7.03 -3.69
N ARG A 350 -10.06 -8.19 -3.05
CA ARG A 350 -11.09 -8.90 -2.30
C ARG A 350 -10.52 -9.30 -0.95
N ILE A 351 -11.09 -8.75 0.11
CA ILE A 351 -10.66 -8.98 1.49
C ILE A 351 -11.84 -9.59 2.24
N ASP A 352 -11.63 -10.74 2.88
CA ASP A 352 -12.62 -11.39 3.74
C ASP A 352 -11.94 -12.08 4.93
N ARG A 353 -12.38 -11.81 6.16
CA ARG A 353 -11.71 -12.26 7.39
C ARG A 353 -10.27 -11.75 7.44
N LEU A 354 -10.12 -10.45 7.64
CA LEU A 354 -8.84 -9.81 7.91
C LEU A 354 -8.89 -9.19 9.30
N SER A 355 -7.96 -9.56 10.17
CA SER A 355 -7.74 -8.85 11.43
C SER A 355 -6.37 -8.19 11.40
N GLY A 356 -6.33 -6.87 11.53
CA GLY A 356 -5.12 -6.07 11.42
C GLY A 356 -4.90 -5.17 12.63
N SER A 357 -3.66 -4.86 12.98
CA SER A 357 -3.34 -3.80 13.92
C SER A 357 -2.11 -3.01 13.52
N SER A 358 -2.16 -1.69 13.74
CA SER A 358 -1.15 -0.74 13.31
C SER A 358 -1.13 0.49 14.21
N ASN A 359 0.04 1.10 14.40
CA ASN A 359 0.18 2.36 15.13
C ASN A 359 -0.20 3.60 14.28
N PHE A 360 -0.30 3.47 12.94
CA PHE A 360 -0.48 4.61 12.05
C PHE A 360 -1.65 4.45 11.08
N GLN A 361 -1.59 3.53 10.11
CA GLN A 361 -2.63 3.34 9.08
C GLN A 361 -3.16 1.91 9.03
N GLY A 362 -4.41 1.76 8.58
CA GLY A 362 -5.07 0.47 8.44
C GLY A 362 -5.16 0.07 6.98
N LEU A 363 -6.32 0.31 6.38
CA LEU A 363 -6.57 0.08 4.96
C LEU A 363 -6.42 1.41 4.23
N HIS A 364 -5.35 1.53 3.45
CA HIS A 364 -5.07 2.69 2.61
C HIS A 364 -5.48 2.34 1.20
N ILE A 365 -6.70 2.69 0.81
CA ILE A 365 -7.39 2.16 -0.37
C ILE A 365 -7.80 3.23 -1.37
N PHE A 366 -7.12 4.37 -1.45
CA PHE A 366 -7.32 5.31 -2.56
C PHE A 366 -6.29 5.11 -3.68
N GLU A 367 -6.57 5.65 -4.86
CA GLU A 367 -5.67 5.62 -6.00
C GLU A 367 -4.41 6.50 -5.78
N ASN A 368 -3.30 5.88 -5.39
CA ASN A 368 -2.04 6.61 -5.16
C ASN A 368 -1.18 6.71 -6.43
N ARG A 369 -0.69 5.57 -6.94
CA ARG A 369 0.21 5.53 -8.12
C ARG A 369 -0.32 4.72 -9.30
N GLY A 370 -1.49 4.13 -9.17
CA GLY A 370 -2.13 3.36 -10.21
C GLY A 370 -3.59 3.12 -9.91
N GLU A 371 -4.34 2.84 -10.98
CA GLU A 371 -5.79 2.64 -10.94
C GLU A 371 -6.18 1.45 -10.07
N ILE A 372 -7.29 1.60 -9.37
CA ILE A 372 -7.97 0.54 -8.65
C ILE A 372 -9.26 0.24 -9.42
N GLY A 373 -9.42 -0.98 -9.94
CA GLY A 373 -10.62 -1.29 -10.73
C GLY A 373 -11.88 -1.58 -9.88
N ARG A 374 -11.70 -2.17 -8.69
CA ARG A 374 -12.80 -2.54 -7.75
C ARG A 374 -12.27 -2.96 -6.38
N GLY A 375 -13.00 -2.63 -5.33
CA GLY A 375 -12.74 -3.11 -3.96
C GLY A 375 -13.91 -3.86 -3.33
N ILE A 376 -13.62 -4.98 -2.67
CA ILE A 376 -14.56 -5.67 -1.77
C ILE A 376 -13.85 -5.94 -0.44
N ILE A 377 -14.41 -5.45 0.66
CA ILE A 377 -13.91 -5.67 2.01
C ILE A 377 -15.06 -6.21 2.86
N ARG A 378 -14.88 -7.41 3.39
CA ARG A 378 -15.83 -8.09 4.26
C ARG A 378 -15.17 -8.57 5.53
N ASN A 379 -15.94 -8.64 6.62
CA ASN A 379 -15.51 -9.28 7.87
C ASN A 379 -14.08 -8.87 8.25
N THR A 380 -13.85 -7.57 8.36
CA THR A 380 -12.51 -7.02 8.59
C THR A 380 -12.51 -6.18 9.85
N ASP A 381 -11.53 -6.36 10.72
CA ASP A 381 -11.33 -5.53 11.91
C ASP A 381 -9.92 -4.98 11.97
N ILE A 382 -9.80 -3.66 12.15
CA ILE A 382 -8.53 -2.95 12.25
C ILE A 382 -8.44 -2.28 13.62
N ALA A 383 -7.38 -2.58 14.36
CA ALA A 383 -7.11 -1.98 15.67
C ALA A 383 -5.94 -0.99 15.61
N GLY A 384 -6.19 0.22 16.07
CA GLY A 384 -5.15 1.19 16.34
C GLY A 384 -4.38 0.86 17.61
N THR A 385 -3.05 0.86 17.52
CA THR A 385 -2.16 0.67 18.67
C THR A 385 -1.50 1.98 19.09
N ASP A 386 -1.00 2.04 20.31
CA ASP A 386 -0.22 3.15 20.87
C ASP A 386 1.30 2.85 20.88
N VAL A 387 1.73 1.87 20.09
CA VAL A 387 3.14 1.51 19.96
C VAL A 387 3.89 2.68 19.32
N LYS A 388 4.98 3.11 19.96
CA LYS A 388 5.80 4.24 19.51
C LYS A 388 6.62 3.86 18.25
N PRO A 389 6.88 4.83 17.34
CA PRO A 389 6.42 6.23 17.38
C PRO A 389 4.91 6.34 17.14
N ILE A 390 4.24 7.33 17.74
CA ILE A 390 2.84 7.61 17.41
C ILE A 390 2.81 8.95 16.70
N ASP A 391 2.45 8.93 15.44
CA ASP A 391 2.15 10.15 14.70
C ASP A 391 0.67 10.49 14.82
N LYS A 392 0.38 11.79 14.91
CA LYS A 392 -1.00 12.28 15.02
C LYS A 392 -1.84 12.00 13.75
N GLY A 393 -1.19 11.66 12.63
CA GLY A 393 -1.83 11.32 11.37
C GLY A 393 -2.27 9.86 11.22
N GLY A 394 -2.38 9.45 9.94
CA GLY A 394 -2.80 8.12 9.47
C GLY A 394 -4.30 7.89 9.64
N TYR A 395 -4.92 7.01 8.87
CA TYR A 395 -6.31 6.60 9.08
C TYR A 395 -6.40 5.08 9.00
N TYR A 396 -7.31 4.48 9.76
CA TYR A 396 -7.50 3.03 9.76
C TYR A 396 -8.37 2.57 8.60
N ILE A 397 -9.15 3.48 8.02
CA ILE A 397 -9.77 3.38 6.70
C ILE A 397 -9.47 4.69 5.98
N TRP A 398 -8.75 4.63 4.88
CA TRP A 398 -8.40 5.78 4.05
C TRP A 398 -8.83 5.52 2.61
N THR A 399 -9.89 6.19 2.18
CA THR A 399 -10.38 6.23 0.79
C THR A 399 -10.32 7.68 0.28
N ASP A 400 -10.66 7.95 -0.98
CA ASP A 400 -10.81 9.31 -1.52
C ASP A 400 -12.29 9.66 -1.75
N CYS A 401 -12.58 10.93 -2.04
CA CYS A 401 -13.92 11.41 -2.38
C CYS A 401 -14.31 11.27 -3.85
N ASP A 402 -13.30 11.08 -4.70
CA ASP A 402 -13.41 11.00 -6.14
C ASP A 402 -12.81 9.67 -6.63
N ASP A 403 -12.92 8.61 -5.82
CA ASP A 403 -12.51 7.28 -6.23
C ASP A 403 -13.41 6.84 -7.40
N ASP A 404 -12.84 6.68 -8.60
CA ASP A 404 -13.58 6.29 -9.81
C ASP A 404 -13.96 4.79 -9.86
N TYR A 405 -13.96 4.12 -8.70
CA TYR A 405 -14.09 2.67 -8.63
C TYR A 405 -15.06 2.19 -7.53
N PRO A 406 -15.84 1.12 -7.79
CA PRO A 406 -16.80 0.63 -6.81
C PRO A 406 -16.09 -0.06 -5.63
N LEU A 407 -16.39 0.42 -4.42
CA LEU A 407 -15.90 -0.11 -3.14
C LEU A 407 -17.07 -0.62 -2.28
N LEU A 408 -17.06 -1.90 -1.94
CA LEU A 408 -18.00 -2.48 -0.98
C LEU A 408 -17.35 -2.66 0.41
N LEU A 409 -17.96 -2.08 1.44
CA LEU A 409 -17.59 -2.23 2.85
C LEU A 409 -18.72 -2.94 3.62
N ASP A 410 -18.51 -4.20 3.97
CA ASP A 410 -19.52 -5.03 4.63
C ASP A 410 -18.94 -5.65 5.92
N ASN A 411 -19.53 -5.34 7.07
CA ASN A 411 -19.06 -5.86 8.37
C ASN A 411 -17.58 -5.50 8.65
N VAL A 412 -17.21 -4.23 8.43
CA VAL A 412 -15.88 -3.67 8.66
C VAL A 412 -15.86 -2.91 9.98
N TYR A 413 -14.84 -3.12 10.82
CA TYR A 413 -14.70 -2.50 12.13
C TYR A 413 -13.36 -1.80 12.27
N VAL A 414 -13.36 -0.68 12.98
CA VAL A 414 -12.16 0.04 13.39
C VAL A 414 -12.23 0.30 14.88
N THR A 415 -11.24 -0.20 15.62
CA THR A 415 -10.97 0.27 16.98
C THR A 415 -9.94 1.40 16.90
N PRO A 416 -10.32 2.67 17.16
CA PRO A 416 -9.36 3.76 17.20
C PRO A 416 -8.26 3.52 18.23
N ARG A 417 -7.07 4.08 17.99
CA ARG A 417 -6.06 4.18 19.05
C ARG A 417 -6.57 5.02 20.23
N PRO A 418 -6.08 4.79 21.46
CA PRO A 418 -6.46 5.59 22.62
C PRO A 418 -6.32 7.10 22.39
N GLY A 419 -7.34 7.87 22.79
CA GLY A 419 -7.36 9.33 22.66
C GLY A 419 -7.70 9.86 21.26
N ARG A 420 -7.94 8.99 20.26
CA ARG A 420 -8.42 9.40 18.94
C ARG A 420 -9.91 9.05 18.79
N PRO A 421 -10.78 10.01 18.44
CA PRO A 421 -12.17 9.69 18.18
C PRO A 421 -12.34 8.92 16.88
N PHE A 422 -13.35 8.04 16.80
CA PHE A 422 -13.65 7.26 15.60
C PHE A 422 -13.90 8.12 14.35
N SER A 423 -14.58 9.26 14.52
CA SER A 423 -14.84 10.22 13.44
C SER A 423 -13.58 10.81 12.78
N GLN A 424 -12.44 10.74 13.46
CA GLN A 424 -11.14 11.13 12.94
C GLN A 424 -10.27 9.93 12.56
N SER A 425 -10.71 8.69 12.81
CA SER A 425 -9.98 7.46 12.50
C SER A 425 -10.24 6.92 11.10
N VAL A 426 -11.23 7.49 10.41
CA VAL A 426 -11.57 7.19 9.02
C VAL A 426 -11.36 8.45 8.16
N TRP A 427 -11.04 8.25 6.90
CA TRP A 427 -10.92 9.28 5.89
C TRP A 427 -11.60 8.85 4.60
N PRO A 428 -12.37 9.73 3.92
CA PRO A 428 -12.69 11.12 4.28
C PRO A 428 -13.41 11.24 5.62
N SER A 429 -12.98 12.18 6.47
CA SER A 429 -13.49 12.31 7.85
C SER A 429 -14.76 13.15 7.90
N VAL A 430 -15.39 13.27 9.08
CA VAL A 430 -16.59 14.12 9.28
C VAL A 430 -16.35 15.61 9.00
N THR A 431 -15.10 16.04 8.95
CA THR A 431 -14.70 17.42 8.64
C THR A 431 -14.24 17.60 7.19
N HIS A 432 -14.30 16.56 6.36
CA HIS A 432 -13.97 16.68 4.94
C HIS A 432 -14.94 17.62 4.23
N LYS A 433 -14.44 18.45 3.31
CA LYS A 433 -15.26 19.50 2.69
C LYS A 433 -16.20 18.97 1.61
N GLU A 434 -15.72 18.03 0.79
CA GLU A 434 -16.43 17.55 -0.40
C GLU A 434 -17.32 16.35 -0.05
N CYS A 435 -16.74 15.25 0.45
CA CYS A 435 -17.50 14.09 0.92
C CYS A 435 -17.30 13.79 2.42
N PRO A 436 -17.86 14.59 3.35
CA PRO A 436 -17.75 14.28 4.77
C PRO A 436 -18.37 12.92 5.10
N ALA A 437 -17.66 12.11 5.88
CA ALA A 437 -18.26 10.93 6.48
C ALA A 437 -19.45 11.34 7.36
N LYS A 438 -20.52 10.55 7.35
CA LYS A 438 -21.60 10.61 8.34
C LYS A 438 -21.41 9.50 9.36
N VAL A 439 -21.27 9.89 10.62
CA VAL A 439 -21.18 8.96 11.74
C VAL A 439 -22.51 8.95 12.50
N SER A 440 -23.18 7.80 12.53
CA SER A 440 -24.44 7.59 13.28
C SER A 440 -24.41 6.21 13.91
N GLU A 441 -24.81 6.11 15.19
CA GLU A 441 -24.88 4.84 15.92
C GLU A 441 -23.57 4.02 15.87
N GLY A 442 -22.42 4.71 15.92
CA GLY A 442 -21.10 4.08 15.84
C GLY A 442 -20.74 3.57 14.44
N MET A 443 -21.44 3.96 13.38
CA MET A 443 -21.12 3.59 12.00
C MET A 443 -20.79 4.82 11.14
N ALA A 444 -19.65 4.79 10.46
CA ALA A 444 -19.25 5.77 9.46
C ALA A 444 -19.68 5.32 8.06
N THR A 445 -20.26 6.25 7.28
CA THR A 445 -20.70 6.06 5.89
C THR A 445 -20.36 7.29 5.04
N TRP A 446 -20.26 7.15 3.71
CA TRP A 446 -19.89 8.23 2.78
C TRP A 446 -20.99 8.50 1.74
N PRO A 447 -22.16 9.03 2.13
CA PRO A 447 -23.31 9.15 1.23
C PRO A 447 -23.17 10.17 0.10
N ALA A 448 -22.09 10.95 0.07
CA ALA A 448 -21.78 11.86 -1.02
C ALA A 448 -20.97 11.19 -2.14
N ASP A 449 -20.42 10.00 -1.87
CA ASP A 449 -19.67 9.19 -2.81
C ASP A 449 -20.49 7.92 -3.10
N ASP A 450 -20.99 7.80 -4.33
CA ASP A 450 -21.82 6.67 -4.75
C ASP A 450 -21.01 5.43 -5.15
N SER A 451 -19.69 5.56 -5.26
CA SER A 451 -18.77 4.45 -5.48
C SER A 451 -18.64 3.58 -4.22
N ILE A 452 -18.85 4.17 -3.04
CA ILE A 452 -18.74 3.49 -1.73
C ILE A 452 -20.11 2.99 -1.28
N THR A 453 -20.24 1.67 -1.18
CA THR A 453 -21.42 1.00 -0.60
C THR A 453 -21.10 0.41 0.77
N GLY A 454 -21.95 0.68 1.75
CA GLY A 454 -21.84 0.14 3.11
C GLY A 454 -21.17 1.11 4.09
N GLY A 455 -20.37 0.60 5.03
CA GLY A 455 -19.70 1.45 6.00
C GLY A 455 -18.81 0.73 7.00
N VAL A 456 -18.33 1.48 7.99
CA VAL A 456 -17.34 1.04 8.98
C VAL A 456 -17.92 1.25 10.37
N HIS A 457 -17.88 0.22 11.21
CA HIS A 457 -18.31 0.27 12.60
C HIS A 457 -17.17 0.65 13.53
N GLU A 458 -17.47 1.40 14.58
CA GLU A 458 -16.56 1.70 15.68
C GLU A 458 -16.39 0.47 16.58
N GLY A 459 -15.16 0.26 17.04
CA GLY A 459 -14.82 -0.78 18.01
C GLY A 459 -14.44 -2.10 17.36
N ARG A 460 -14.90 -3.21 17.96
CA ARG A 460 -14.59 -4.58 17.55
C ARG A 460 -15.87 -5.31 17.20
N PRO A 461 -15.81 -6.36 16.36
CA PRO A 461 -16.95 -7.24 16.17
C PRO A 461 -17.36 -7.89 17.49
N SER A 462 -18.65 -8.06 17.72
CA SER A 462 -19.17 -8.65 18.98
C SER A 462 -18.76 -10.10 19.18
N SER A 463 -18.44 -10.82 18.10
CA SER A 463 -17.90 -12.17 18.10
C SER A 463 -16.39 -12.24 18.40
N GLY A 464 -15.72 -11.11 18.61
CA GLY A 464 -14.25 -11.02 18.61
C GLY A 464 -13.67 -10.79 17.22
N ALA A 465 -12.34 -10.74 17.12
CA ALA A 465 -11.63 -10.55 15.87
C ALA A 465 -12.03 -11.61 14.83
N PHE A 466 -12.14 -11.22 13.55
CA PHE A 466 -12.51 -12.15 12.48
C PHE A 466 -11.46 -13.25 12.26
N VAL A 467 -10.20 -12.94 12.56
CA VAL A 467 -9.07 -13.86 12.58
C VAL A 467 -8.41 -13.81 13.96
N PRO A 468 -8.90 -14.62 14.91
CA PRO A 468 -8.32 -14.70 16.25
C PRO A 468 -6.84 -15.09 16.24
N ALA A 469 -6.10 -14.74 17.30
CA ALA A 469 -4.69 -15.08 17.38
C ALA A 469 -4.52 -16.61 17.39
N GLY A 470 -3.53 -17.10 16.63
CA GLY A 470 -3.22 -18.53 16.54
C GLY A 470 -4.14 -19.36 15.63
N THR A 471 -5.13 -18.77 14.95
CA THR A 471 -5.97 -19.51 13.98
C THR A 471 -5.35 -19.59 12.58
N VAL A 472 -4.34 -18.76 12.32
CA VAL A 472 -3.61 -18.63 11.05
C VAL A 472 -2.12 -18.62 11.33
N GLY A 473 -1.29 -18.73 10.29
CA GLY A 473 0.16 -18.82 10.44
C GLY A 473 0.70 -20.23 10.25
N LEU A 474 1.62 -20.63 11.13
CA LEU A 474 2.25 -21.95 11.10
C LEU A 474 1.20 -23.06 11.29
N GLY A 475 1.27 -24.11 10.48
CA GLY A 475 0.32 -25.23 10.54
C GLY A 475 -1.11 -24.91 10.08
N TYR A 476 -1.36 -23.72 9.54
CA TYR A 476 -2.68 -23.36 9.01
C TYR A 476 -3.20 -24.40 8.00
N THR A 477 -4.46 -24.77 8.16
CA THR A 477 -5.20 -25.63 7.22
C THR A 477 -6.47 -24.90 6.79
N SER A 478 -6.68 -24.81 5.48
CA SER A 478 -7.88 -24.17 4.93
C SER A 478 -9.15 -24.86 5.42
N PRO A 479 -10.20 -24.12 5.82
CA PRO A 479 -11.52 -24.70 6.13
C PRO A 479 -12.31 -25.07 4.86
N GLY A 480 -11.75 -24.84 3.66
CA GLY A 480 -12.44 -25.04 2.38
C GLY A 480 -13.18 -23.80 1.90
N TYR A 481 -13.95 -23.95 0.82
CA TYR A 481 -14.58 -22.89 0.04
C TYR A 481 -16.02 -23.24 -0.35
#